data_AF-A0A9E2CJS6-F1
#
_entry.id   AF-A0A9E2CJS6-F1
#
_cell.length_a   1.000
_cell.length_b   1.000
_cell.length_c   1.000
_cell.angle_alpha   90.00
_cell.angle_beta   90.00
_cell.angle_gamma   90.00
#
_symmetry.space_group_name_H-M   'P 1'
#
loop_
_entity.id
_entity.type
_entity.pdbx_description
1 polymer ?
#
loop_
_entity_poly.entity_id
_entity_poly.type
_entity_poly.pdbx_seq_one_letter_code
_entity_poly.pdbx_strand_id
1 'polypeptide(L)' 'EVVHGALHWPIDARRDWLAIGLRGSAGKVQEVAGRVQAMRGVAHGHLSAIPAQNPRSIERVE' A
#
# COMPACT_ATOMS: atom_id res chain seq x y z
N GLU A 1 -8.83 7.93 -8.09
CA GLU A 1 -8.38 7.13 -6.94
C GLU A 1 -7.64 5.93 -7.50
N VAL A 2 -6.33 6.01 -7.50
CA VAL A 2 -5.53 5.37 -8.54
C VAL A 2 -4.57 4.44 -7.84
N VAL A 3 -4.65 3.15 -8.15
CA VAL A 3 -3.52 2.25 -7.99
C VAL A 3 -2.37 2.92 -8.75
N HIS A 4 -1.42 3.49 -8.03
CA HIS A 4 -0.31 4.24 -8.62
C HIS A 4 0.58 3.30 -9.44
N GLY A 5 0.64 2.04 -9.02
CA GLY A 5 1.28 0.95 -9.72
C GLY A 5 1.19 -0.33 -8.90
N ALA A 6 1.62 -1.44 -9.49
CA ALA A 6 1.80 -2.70 -8.80
C ALA A 6 3.14 -3.31 -9.19
N LEU A 7 3.85 -3.83 -8.20
CA LEU A 7 4.99 -4.71 -8.39
C LEU A 7 4.52 -6.14 -8.14
N HIS A 8 4.95 -7.03 -9.04
CA HIS A 8 4.63 -8.45 -8.98
C HIS A 8 5.93 -9.24 -9.03
N TRP A 9 6.07 -10.19 -8.12
CA TRP A 9 7.21 -11.08 -8.05
C TRP A 9 6.74 -12.51 -7.75
N PRO A 10 6.85 -13.45 -8.71
CA PRO A 10 6.59 -14.86 -8.45
C PRO A 10 7.60 -15.40 -7.43
N ILE A 11 7.12 -16.03 -6.35
CA ILE A 11 7.98 -16.69 -5.36
C ILE A 11 8.24 -18.12 -5.82
N ASP A 12 7.18 -18.84 -6.18
CA ASP A 12 7.21 -20.20 -6.73
C ASP A 12 5.94 -20.50 -7.55
N ALA A 13 5.77 -21.74 -8.00
CA ALA A 13 4.66 -22.16 -8.86
C ALA A 13 3.25 -21.99 -8.24
N ARG A 14 3.13 -21.68 -6.94
CA ARG A 14 1.86 -21.55 -6.22
C ARG A 14 1.73 -20.24 -5.46
N ARG A 15 2.76 -19.40 -5.43
CA ARG A 15 2.81 -18.21 -4.58
C ARG A 15 3.43 -17.04 -5.32
N ASP A 16 2.72 -15.92 -5.23
CA ASP A 16 3.17 -14.64 -5.74
C ASP A 16 3.27 -13.63 -4.60
N TRP A 17 4.23 -12.72 -4.74
CA TRP A 17 4.32 -11.51 -3.93
C TRP A 17 3.85 -10.32 -4.75
N LEU A 18 3.03 -9.47 -4.14
CA LEU A 18 2.47 -8.27 -4.76
C LEU A 18 2.66 -7.07 -3.82
N ALA A 19 3.13 -5.95 -4.36
CA ALA A 19 3.05 -4.65 -3.72
C ALA A 19 2.24 -3.69 -4.57
N ILE A 20 1.20 -3.11 -4.00
CA ILE A 20 0.25 -2.24 -4.70
C ILE A 20 0.39 -0.84 -4.11
N GLY A 21 0.79 0.13 -4.93
CA GLY A 21 0.83 1.53 -4.53
C GLY A 21 -0.58 2.11 -4.54
N LEU A 22 -1.07 2.57 -3.39
CA LEU A 22 -2.38 3.21 -3.25
C LEU A 22 -2.22 4.70 -2.94
N ARG A 23 -2.97 5.57 -3.62
CA ARG A 23 -2.99 7.01 -3.35
C ARG A 23 -4.42 7.50 -3.16
N GLY A 24 -4.68 8.15 -2.03
CA GLY A 24 -5.99 8.69 -1.67
C GLY A 24 -6.01 9.23 -0.24
N SER A 25 -7.21 9.51 0.26
CA SER A 25 -7.41 9.79 1.69
C SER A 25 -7.08 8.55 2.52
N ALA A 26 -6.70 8.74 3.78
CA ALA A 26 -6.37 7.64 4.68
C ALA A 26 -7.50 6.61 4.78
N GLY A 27 -8.74 7.07 4.95
CA GLY A 27 -9.92 6.20 5.02
C GLY A 27 -10.11 5.37 3.74
N LYS A 28 -9.89 5.97 2.56
CA LYS A 28 -10.03 5.24 1.30
C LYS A 28 -8.92 4.22 1.08
N VAL A 29 -7.68 4.56 1.43
CA VAL A 29 -6.55 3.62 1.36
C VAL A 29 -6.78 2.43 2.29
N GLN A 30 -7.25 2.68 3.52
CA GLN A 30 -7.57 1.62 4.48
C GLN A 30 -8.72 0.74 4.00
N GLU A 31 -9.78 1.32 3.44
CA GLU A 31 -10.91 0.57 2.87
C GLU A 31 -10.44 -0.39 1.76
N VAL A 32 -9.66 0.11 0.79
CA VAL A 32 -9.16 -0.70 -0.34
C VAL A 32 -8.20 -1.78 0.15
N ALA A 33 -7.24 -1.43 1.02
CA ALA A 33 -6.30 -2.38 1.58
C ALA A 33 -7.01 -3.49 2.34
N GLY A 34 -7.98 -3.15 3.20
CA GLY A 34 -8.76 -4.14 3.96
C GLY A 34 -9.53 -5.11 3.05
N ARG A 35 -10.11 -4.61 1.94
CA ARG A 35 -10.77 -5.46 0.95
C ARG A 35 -9.81 -6.45 0.27
N VAL A 36 -8.62 -5.98 -0.12
CA VAL A 36 -7.59 -6.85 -0.72
C VAL A 36 -7.11 -7.90 0.27
N GLN A 37 -6.84 -7.50 1.51
CA GLN A 37 -6.37 -8.41 2.56
C GLN A 37 -7.41 -9.48 2.92
N ALA A 38 -8.70 -9.19 2.76
CA ALA A 38 -9.79 -10.13 3.00
C ALA A 38 -10.06 -11.10 1.82
N MET A 39 -9.37 -10.95 0.68
CA MET A 39 -9.58 -11.82 -0.48
C MET A 39 -9.07 -13.24 -0.20
N ARG A 40 -9.87 -14.25 -0.60
CA ARG A 40 -9.46 -15.66 -0.52
C ARG A 40 -8.16 -15.87 -1.30
N GLY A 41 -7.15 -16.43 -0.64
CA GLY A 41 -5.82 -16.68 -1.21
C GLY A 41 -4.74 -15.68 -0.77
N VAL A 42 -5.12 -14.56 -0.15
CA VAL A 42 -4.16 -13.63 0.46
C VAL A 42 -3.78 -14.13 1.85
N ALA A 43 -2.53 -14.58 2.01
CA ALA A 43 -2.05 -15.15 3.27
C ALA A 43 -1.32 -14.14 4.17
N HIS A 44 -0.62 -13.16 3.58
CA HIS A 44 0.29 -12.25 4.30
C HIS A 44 0.06 -10.78 3.94
N GLY A 45 -1.20 -10.35 4.03
CA GLY A 45 -1.57 -8.96 3.75
C GLY A 45 -0.94 -7.97 4.72
N HIS A 46 -0.30 -6.91 4.20
CA HIS A 46 0.27 -5.82 5.00
C HIS A 46 -0.05 -4.47 4.37
N LEU A 47 -0.26 -3.45 5.20
CA LEU A 47 -0.45 -2.06 4.77
C LEU A 47 0.64 -1.19 5.40
N SER A 48 1.49 -0.61 4.56
CA SER A 48 2.41 0.46 4.96
C SER A 48 1.85 1.79 4.46
N ALA A 49 1.52 2.68 5.40
CA ALA A 49 0.98 4.00 5.09
C ALA A 49 2.08 5.05 5.23
N ILE A 50 2.36 5.78 4.14
CA ILE A 50 3.23 6.95 4.16
C ILE A 50 2.31 8.17 4.10
N PRO A 51 2.04 8.85 5.22
CA PRO A 51 1.28 10.08 5.17
C PRO A 51 2.04 11.08 4.30
N ALA A 52 1.33 11.79 3.42
CA ALA A 52 1.92 12.88 2.67
C ALA A 52 2.49 13.86 3.70
N GLN A 53 3.82 13.97 3.77
CA GLN A 53 4.47 14.94 4.65
C GLN A 53 3.95 16.31 4.25
N ASN A 54 3.49 17.08 5.24
CA ASN A 54 3.16 18.47 5.02
C ASN A 54 4.47 19.17 4.63
N PRO A 55 4.64 19.71 3.41
CA PRO A 55 5.90 20.30 2.97
C PRO A 55 6.33 21.52 3.80
N ARG A 56 5.52 21.95 4.78
CA ARG A 56 5.79 23.06 5.70
C ARG A 56 6.49 22.66 7.01
N SER A 57 6.77 21.38 7.28
CA SER A 57 7.35 20.94 8.57
C SER A 57 8.84 20.60 8.52
N ILE A 58 9.55 20.91 7.43
CA ILE A 58 11.03 20.88 7.45
C ILE A 58 11.48 22.20 8.08
N GLU A 59 11.36 22.31 9.39
CA GLU A 59 12.18 23.28 10.13
C GLU A 59 13.63 22.84 9.94
N ARG A 60 14.43 23.71 9.30
CA ARG A 60 15.87 23.54 9.22
C ARG A 60 16.40 23.50 10.65
N VAL A 61 16.96 22.37 11.05
CA VAL A 61 17.82 22.31 12.22
C VAL A 61 19.13 22.95 11.79
N GLU A 62 19.35 24.21 12.20
CA GLU A 62 20.65 24.88 12.16
C GLU A 62 21.62 24.22 13.15
#